data_AF-A0A816HMX1-F1
#
_entry.id   AF-A0A816HMX1-F1
#
_cell.length_a   1.000
_cell.length_b   1.000
_cell.length_c   1.000
_cell.angle_alpha   90.00
_cell.angle_beta   90.00
_cell.angle_gamma   90.00
#
_symmetry.space_group_name_H-M   'P 1'
#
loop_
_entity.id
_entity.type
_entity.pdbx_description
1 polymer ?
#
loop_
_entity_poly.entity_id
_entity_poly.type
_entity_poly.pdbx_seq_one_letter_code
_entity_poly.pdbx_strand_id
1 'polypeptide(L)'
;HSLFCFFDDHYLCICDADHYRVECFGYNHNLERCSSCFANGQCLIENRLYQDKYLCLCPQCRSGRLCQFMDDGLSFTLHSALLRVHYTYRIVYCLITFLIFIFGGLTNYATLITFNQPNVRNTTVGIYLLFYSIVSQLTLFSLILKSLQILVDFLMNDILCKIVSYMLSITMRCSFWLISWVAIVRVGFILFPFSSSLKNVQFTIIISFLTLIIIAIMNIHELYFYLKDPGTQSACIVSYSSFVSSYERTTVVIHYTIPFSIQTLSVTTLIILAARSRSRATNHF
;
A
#
# COMPACT_ATOMS: atom_id res chain seq x y z
N HIS A 1 3.77 -40.08 4.63
CA HIS A 1 2.49 -40.43 3.99
C HIS A 1 2.19 -39.39 2.92
N SER A 2 2.35 -39.76 1.65
CA SER A 2 2.03 -38.90 0.50
C SER A 2 0.51 -38.92 0.29
N LEU A 3 -0.14 -37.76 0.46
CA LEU A 3 -1.55 -37.58 0.11
C LEU A 3 -1.65 -37.53 -1.42
N PHE A 4 -2.23 -38.56 -2.03
CA PHE A 4 -2.54 -38.56 -3.46
C PHE A 4 -3.93 -37.92 -3.65
N CYS A 5 -3.99 -36.78 -4.33
CA CYS A 5 -5.26 -36.20 -4.75
C CYS A 5 -5.97 -37.15 -5.72
N PHE A 6 -7.25 -37.42 -5.48
CA PHE A 6 -8.08 -38.30 -6.30
C PHE A 6 -9.07 -37.48 -7.13
N PHE A 7 -9.15 -37.80 -8.41
CA PHE A 7 -10.07 -37.19 -9.37
C PHE A 7 -10.75 -38.32 -10.16
N ASP A 8 -12.08 -38.27 -10.22
CA ASP A 8 -12.93 -39.18 -11.00
C ASP A 8 -14.02 -38.35 -11.71
N ASP A 9 -14.71 -38.94 -12.67
CA ASP A 9 -15.70 -38.29 -13.55
C ASP A 9 -16.83 -37.58 -12.79
N HIS A 10 -17.04 -37.93 -11.51
CA HIS A 10 -18.12 -37.44 -10.66
C HIS A 10 -17.63 -36.75 -9.38
N TYR A 11 -16.35 -36.89 -9.01
CA TYR A 11 -15.84 -36.40 -7.73
C TYR A 11 -14.43 -35.80 -7.86
N LEU A 12 -14.26 -34.60 -7.31
CA LEU A 12 -12.97 -33.94 -7.14
C LEU A 12 -12.62 -33.88 -5.66
N CYS A 13 -11.50 -34.49 -5.26
CA CYS A 13 -10.99 -34.41 -3.89
C CYS A 13 -9.75 -33.53 -3.82
N ILE A 14 -9.81 -32.46 -3.04
CA ILE A 14 -8.67 -31.57 -2.78
C ILE A 14 -8.02 -32.00 -1.47
N CYS A 15 -6.72 -32.27 -1.54
CA CYS A 15 -5.90 -32.52 -0.37
C CYS A 15 -5.03 -31.30 -0.11
N ASP A 16 -5.23 -30.65 1.03
CA ASP A 16 -4.31 -29.63 1.52
C ASP A 16 -3.25 -30.31 2.40
N ALA A 17 -2.00 -30.34 1.92
CA ALA A 17 -0.88 -30.95 2.62
C ALA A 17 -0.54 -30.23 3.94
N ASP A 18 -0.86 -28.93 4.06
CA ASP A 18 -0.54 -28.12 5.24
C ASP A 18 -1.59 -28.24 6.35
N HIS A 19 -2.84 -28.53 6.01
CA HIS A 19 -3.96 -28.57 6.98
C HIS A 19 -4.56 -29.96 7.24
N TYR A 20 -4.01 -31.04 6.67
CA TYR A 20 -4.56 -32.41 6.76
C TYR A 20 -6.07 -32.48 6.45
N ARG A 21 -6.55 -31.63 5.54
CA ARG A 21 -7.95 -31.61 5.11
C ARG A 21 -8.06 -32.27 3.76
N VAL A 22 -8.96 -33.26 3.69
CA VAL A 22 -9.41 -33.89 2.45
C VAL A 22 -10.88 -33.54 2.30
N GLU A 23 -11.18 -32.65 1.36
CA GLU A 23 -12.57 -32.28 1.05
C GLU A 23 -12.88 -32.74 -0.38
N CYS A 24 -13.91 -33.57 -0.51
CA CYS A 24 -14.36 -34.13 -1.78
C CYS A 24 -15.71 -33.52 -2.17
N PHE A 25 -15.81 -33.08 -3.42
CA PHE A 25 -17.00 -32.43 -3.98
C PHE A 25 -17.53 -33.23 -5.17
N GLY A 26 -18.85 -33.33 -5.29
CA GLY A 26 -19.50 -33.90 -6.47
C GLY A 26 -19.40 -32.91 -7.63
N TYR A 27 -18.61 -33.26 -8.66
CA TYR A 27 -18.25 -32.37 -9.76
C TYR A 27 -19.00 -32.75 -11.04
N ASN A 28 -19.56 -31.76 -11.74
CA ASN A 28 -20.19 -31.93 -13.05
C ASN A 28 -19.48 -31.05 -14.09
N HIS A 29 -18.76 -31.68 -15.01
CA HIS A 29 -18.02 -31.03 -16.10
C HIS A 29 -18.88 -30.09 -16.99
N ASN A 30 -20.21 -30.24 -17.00
CA ASN A 30 -21.08 -29.44 -17.87
C ASN A 30 -21.59 -28.13 -17.23
N LEU A 31 -21.24 -27.86 -15.96
CA LEU A 31 -21.74 -26.73 -15.17
C LEU A 31 -20.66 -25.64 -14.90
N GLU A 32 -19.68 -25.49 -15.79
CA GLU A 32 -18.59 -24.50 -15.68
C GLU A 32 -19.01 -23.02 -15.75
N ARG A 33 -20.30 -22.70 -15.75
CA ARG A 33 -20.82 -21.34 -15.95
C ARG A 33 -21.23 -20.67 -14.64
N CYS A 34 -20.30 -20.47 -13.71
CA CYS A 34 -20.48 -19.50 -12.62
C CYS A 34 -19.46 -18.35 -12.73
N SER A 35 -19.98 -17.11 -12.77
CA SER A 35 -19.19 -15.87 -12.87
C SER A 35 -18.78 -15.31 -11.50
N SER A 36 -18.76 -16.15 -10.46
CA SER A 36 -18.58 -15.71 -9.07
C SER A 36 -17.12 -15.68 -8.60
N CYS A 37 -16.21 -16.32 -9.34
CA CYS A 37 -14.77 -16.32 -9.04
C CYS A 37 -14.07 -15.11 -9.68
N PHE A 38 -13.24 -14.41 -8.91
CA PHE A 38 -12.43 -13.31 -9.42
C PHE A 38 -11.21 -13.81 -10.22
N ALA A 39 -10.59 -12.89 -10.96
CA ALA A 39 -9.29 -13.09 -11.62
C ALA A 39 -9.21 -14.32 -12.54
N ASN A 40 -10.28 -14.66 -13.26
CA ASN A 40 -10.39 -15.84 -14.11
C ASN A 40 -10.17 -17.17 -13.37
N GLY A 41 -10.50 -17.23 -12.07
CA GLY A 41 -10.54 -18.49 -11.33
C GLY A 41 -11.55 -19.47 -11.93
N GLN A 42 -11.19 -20.75 -11.96
CA GLN A 42 -12.08 -21.80 -12.47
C GLN A 42 -13.12 -22.12 -11.41
N CYS A 43 -14.40 -21.96 -11.74
CA CYS A 43 -15.52 -22.12 -10.83
C CYS A 43 -16.09 -23.54 -10.94
N LEU A 44 -16.19 -24.24 -9.81
CA LEU A 44 -16.71 -25.60 -9.71
C LEU A 44 -17.99 -25.59 -8.89
N ILE A 45 -19.09 -26.14 -9.42
CA ILE A 45 -20.40 -26.20 -8.75
C ILE A 45 -20.62 -27.62 -8.20
N GLU A 46 -21.02 -27.72 -6.93
CA GLU A 46 -21.42 -28.99 -6.32
C GLU A 46 -22.84 -29.39 -6.76
N ASN A 47 -22.99 -30.59 -7.35
CA ASN A 47 -24.26 -31.06 -7.93
C ASN A 47 -25.26 -31.62 -6.89
N ARG A 48 -25.50 -30.93 -5.77
CA ARG A 48 -26.52 -31.35 -4.77
C ARG A 48 -27.65 -30.34 -4.66
N LEU A 49 -28.88 -30.88 -4.71
CA LEU A 49 -30.20 -30.25 -4.70
C LEU A 49 -30.51 -29.25 -3.56
N TYR A 50 -29.55 -28.90 -2.70
CA TYR A 50 -29.74 -27.93 -1.63
C TYR A 50 -28.43 -27.21 -1.31
N GLN A 51 -28.43 -25.90 -1.62
CA GLN A 51 -27.36 -24.89 -1.46
C GLN A 51 -26.31 -24.84 -2.59
N ASP A 52 -26.31 -23.71 -3.31
CA ASP A 52 -25.34 -23.30 -4.33
C ASP A 52 -23.91 -23.17 -3.77
N LYS A 53 -23.30 -24.29 -3.39
CA LYS A 53 -21.90 -24.34 -2.96
C LYS A 53 -21.03 -24.43 -4.21
N TYR A 54 -20.38 -23.32 -4.51
CA TYR A 54 -19.35 -23.24 -5.55
C TYR A 54 -17.96 -23.08 -4.91
N LEU A 55 -16.96 -23.62 -5.61
CA LEU A 55 -15.55 -23.58 -5.24
C LEU A 55 -14.75 -22.93 -6.36
N CYS A 56 -13.89 -21.96 -6.03
CA CYS A 56 -13.01 -21.32 -6.99
C CYS A 56 -11.60 -21.91 -6.92
N LEU A 57 -11.12 -22.49 -8.03
CA LEU A 57 -9.72 -22.82 -8.23
C LEU A 57 -8.98 -21.59 -8.74
N CYS A 58 -8.02 -21.11 -7.97
CA CYS A 58 -7.29 -19.89 -8.29
C CYS A 58 -6.09 -20.17 -9.19
N PRO A 59 -5.84 -19.31 -10.20
CA PRO A 59 -4.63 -19.40 -10.99
C PRO A 59 -3.39 -19.11 -10.13
N GLN A 60 -2.20 -19.43 -10.66
CA GLN A 60 -0.94 -19.17 -9.97
C GLN A 60 -0.86 -17.70 -9.50
N CYS A 61 -0.42 -17.53 -8.25
CA CYS A 61 -0.27 -16.24 -7.59
C CYS A 61 -1.59 -15.49 -7.32
N ARG A 62 -2.70 -16.23 -7.21
CA ARG A 62 -3.99 -15.75 -6.67
C ARG A 62 -4.44 -16.65 -5.53
N SER A 63 -5.07 -16.04 -4.54
CA SER A 63 -5.43 -16.67 -3.27
C SER A 63 -6.80 -16.19 -2.76
N GLY A 64 -7.39 -16.95 -1.84
CA GLY A 64 -8.70 -16.65 -1.24
C GLY A 64 -9.83 -17.51 -1.78
N ARG A 65 -10.97 -17.54 -1.07
CA ARG A 65 -12.13 -18.39 -1.43
C ARG A 65 -12.69 -18.08 -2.83
N LEU A 66 -12.53 -16.84 -3.28
CA LEU A 66 -13.00 -16.34 -4.57
C LEU A 66 -11.84 -15.89 -5.47
N CYS A 67 -10.59 -16.26 -5.14
CA CYS A 67 -9.38 -15.80 -5.84
C CYS A 67 -9.17 -14.28 -5.80
N GLN A 68 -9.64 -13.65 -4.73
CA GLN A 68 -9.65 -12.20 -4.59
C GLN A 68 -8.29 -11.58 -4.23
N PHE A 69 -7.37 -12.36 -3.66
CA PHE A 69 -6.04 -11.89 -3.26
C PHE A 69 -5.02 -12.22 -4.35
N MET A 70 -4.06 -11.32 -4.58
CA MET A 70 -2.94 -11.52 -5.49
C MET A 70 -1.67 -11.71 -4.68
N ASP A 71 -0.95 -12.81 -4.94
CA ASP A 71 0.29 -13.18 -4.26
C ASP A 71 1.54 -12.66 -4.99
N ASP A 72 1.39 -12.13 -6.22
CA ASP A 72 2.49 -11.59 -7.02
C ASP A 72 2.62 -10.05 -6.93
N GLY A 73 3.64 -9.60 -6.20
CA GLY A 73 4.46 -8.47 -6.63
C GLY A 73 4.25 -7.12 -5.94
N LEU A 74 5.25 -6.73 -5.13
CA LEU A 74 5.53 -5.42 -4.54
C LEU A 74 4.51 -4.82 -3.54
N SER A 75 3.23 -5.12 -3.68
CA SER A 75 2.17 -4.80 -2.72
C SER A 75 1.82 -6.02 -1.86
N PHE A 76 2.85 -6.76 -1.41
CA PHE A 76 2.76 -7.68 -0.28
C PHE A 76 2.51 -6.85 0.98
N THR A 77 1.31 -6.27 1.04
CA THR A 77 0.81 -5.69 2.26
C THR A 77 0.62 -6.86 3.20
N LEU A 78 1.17 -6.71 4.41
CA LEU A 78 0.95 -7.56 5.58
C LEU A 78 -0.53 -8.02 5.69
N HIS A 79 -1.46 -7.25 5.11
CA HIS A 79 -2.88 -7.52 4.86
C HIS A 79 -3.22 -8.93 4.32
N SER A 80 -2.59 -9.43 3.24
CA SER A 80 -3.00 -10.72 2.62
C SER A 80 -2.53 -11.94 3.41
N ALA A 81 -1.34 -11.87 4.00
CA ALA A 81 -0.79 -12.92 4.86
C ALA A 81 -1.47 -12.95 6.24
N LEU A 82 -1.76 -11.78 6.83
CA LEU A 82 -2.42 -11.75 8.13
C LEU A 82 -3.88 -12.19 8.03
N LEU A 83 -4.68 -11.69 7.08
CA LEU A 83 -6.13 -11.98 7.02
C LEU A 83 -6.49 -13.47 6.91
N ARG A 84 -5.55 -14.33 6.52
CA ARG A 84 -5.78 -15.78 6.38
C ARG A 84 -5.83 -16.56 7.71
N VAL A 85 -5.24 -16.11 8.83
CA VAL A 85 -4.79 -17.07 9.89
C VAL A 85 -5.11 -16.71 11.36
N HIS A 86 -6.37 -16.77 11.83
CA HIS A 86 -6.86 -16.50 13.22
C HIS A 86 -7.00 -15.04 13.76
N TYR A 87 -8.13 -14.72 14.41
CA TYR A 87 -8.41 -13.44 15.11
C TYR A 87 -7.21 -12.78 15.86
N THR A 88 -6.31 -13.58 16.43
CA THR A 88 -5.04 -13.16 17.04
C THR A 88 -4.21 -12.22 16.15
N TYR A 89 -4.06 -12.49 14.85
CA TYR A 89 -3.29 -11.61 13.98
C TYR A 89 -3.93 -10.24 13.80
N ARG A 90 -5.28 -10.17 13.78
CA ARG A 90 -6.01 -8.90 13.61
C ARG A 90 -5.69 -7.99 14.78
N ILE A 91 -5.66 -8.55 15.99
CA ILE A 91 -5.29 -7.84 17.21
C ILE A 91 -3.83 -7.36 17.13
N VAL A 92 -2.89 -8.24 16.78
CA VAL A 92 -1.47 -7.88 16.68
C VAL A 92 -1.25 -6.75 15.67
N TYR A 93 -1.89 -6.83 14.49
CA TYR A 93 -1.85 -5.75 13.49
C TYR A 93 -2.38 -4.43 14.02
N CYS A 94 -3.51 -4.46 14.73
CA CYS A 94 -4.12 -3.28 15.34
C CYS A 94 -3.21 -2.68 16.43
N LEU A 95 -2.58 -3.51 17.26
CA LEU A 95 -1.64 -3.08 18.30
C LEU A 95 -0.40 -2.40 17.69
N ILE A 96 0.22 -3.02 16.68
CA ILE A 96 1.38 -2.45 15.98
C ILE A 96 0.99 -1.11 15.33
N THR A 97 -0.15 -1.06 14.65
CA THR A 97 -0.66 0.16 14.02
C THR A 97 -0.90 1.27 15.05
N PHE A 98 -1.45 0.93 16.21
CA PHE A 98 -1.68 1.88 17.30
C PHE A 98 -0.37 2.43 17.88
N LEU A 99 0.65 1.59 18.06
CA LEU A 99 1.99 2.04 18.48
C LEU A 99 2.61 2.99 17.45
N ILE A 100 2.55 2.63 16.16
CA ILE A 100 3.03 3.49 15.07
C ILE A 100 2.29 4.83 15.07
N PHE A 101 0.97 4.84 15.31
CA PHE A 101 0.18 6.05 15.40
C PHE A 101 0.63 6.95 16.55
N ILE A 102 0.91 6.40 17.73
CA ILE A 102 1.39 7.19 18.87
C ILE A 102 2.76 7.82 18.56
N PHE A 103 3.76 7.00 18.22
CA PHE A 103 5.12 7.50 17.99
C PHE A 103 5.21 8.42 16.78
N GLY A 104 4.58 8.03 15.67
CA GLY A 104 4.52 8.83 14.45
C GLY A 104 3.72 10.12 14.67
N GLY A 105 2.59 10.04 15.37
CA GLY A 105 1.74 11.20 15.68
C GLY A 105 2.46 12.24 16.53
N LEU A 106 3.16 11.81 17.59
CA LEU A 106 3.97 12.70 18.42
C LEU A 106 5.07 13.39 17.59
N THR A 107 5.75 12.64 16.72
CA THR A 107 6.84 13.17 15.87
C THR A 107 6.31 14.18 14.86
N ASN A 108 5.22 13.87 14.17
CA ASN A 108 4.58 14.75 13.20
C ASN A 108 4.03 16.01 13.88
N TYR A 109 3.44 15.88 15.06
CA TYR A 109 2.91 17.00 15.83
C TYR A 109 4.02 17.95 16.31
N ALA A 110 5.13 17.41 16.84
CA ALA A 110 6.30 18.21 17.20
C ALA A 110 6.89 18.95 15.99
N THR A 111 6.94 18.27 14.83
CA THR A 111 7.37 18.84 13.55
C THR A 111 6.44 19.99 13.13
N LEU A 112 5.13 19.80 13.21
CA LEU A 112 4.13 20.83 12.89
C LEU A 112 4.31 22.08 13.75
N ILE A 113 4.45 21.92 15.07
CA ILE A 113 4.71 23.04 15.99
C ILE A 113 5.99 23.77 15.62
N THR A 114 7.08 23.02 15.38
CA THR A 114 8.40 23.58 15.08
C THR A 114 8.37 24.41 13.80
N PHE A 115 7.78 23.89 12.72
CA PHE A 115 7.73 24.58 11.43
C PHE A 115 6.61 25.61 11.31
N ASN A 116 5.69 25.68 12.28
CA ASN A 116 4.71 26.77 12.34
C ASN A 116 5.31 28.06 12.91
N GLN A 117 6.49 28.00 13.54
CA GLN A 117 7.21 29.20 13.98
C GLN A 117 7.72 30.04 12.79
N PRO A 118 7.55 31.37 12.80
CA PRO A 118 7.80 32.23 11.65
C PRO A 118 9.26 32.21 11.16
N ASN A 119 10.22 32.04 12.07
CA ASN A 119 11.64 32.03 11.75
C ASN A 119 12.09 30.75 11.02
N VAL A 120 11.47 29.61 11.33
CA VAL A 120 11.82 28.30 10.75
C VAL A 120 11.08 28.07 9.42
N ARG A 121 9.87 28.62 9.29
CA ARG A 121 9.02 28.53 8.10
C ARG A 121 9.57 29.28 6.88
N ASN A 122 10.51 30.21 7.07
CA ASN A 122 11.06 31.02 5.98
C ASN A 122 12.11 30.28 5.12
N THR A 123 12.19 28.95 5.22
CA THR A 123 13.11 28.13 4.45
C THR A 123 12.33 27.16 3.55
N THR A 124 12.78 26.99 2.31
CA THR A 124 12.23 26.02 1.34
C THR A 124 12.09 24.62 1.94
N VAL A 125 13.13 24.13 2.64
CA VAL A 125 13.11 22.81 3.28
C VAL A 125 12.06 22.74 4.39
N GLY A 126 11.91 23.79 5.18
CA GLY A 126 10.90 23.84 6.24
C GLY A 126 9.48 23.74 5.70
N ILE A 127 9.20 24.33 4.55
CA ILE A 127 7.88 24.24 3.90
C ILE A 127 7.59 22.83 3.42
N TYR A 128 8.53 22.17 2.73
CA TYR A 128 8.34 20.77 2.34
C TYR A 128 8.12 19.85 3.54
N LEU A 129 8.86 20.06 4.65
CA LEU A 129 8.68 19.30 5.88
C LEU A 129 7.33 19.57 6.56
N LEU A 130 6.80 20.79 6.46
CA LEU A 130 5.47 21.13 6.93
C LEU A 130 4.40 20.37 6.14
N PHE A 131 4.42 20.42 4.80
CA PHE A 131 3.50 19.65 3.97
C PHE A 131 3.63 18.15 4.24
N TYR A 132 4.85 17.64 4.36
CA TYR A 132 5.10 16.24 4.70
C TYR A 132 4.47 15.87 6.04
N SER A 133 4.61 16.69 7.09
CA SER A 133 4.04 16.41 8.41
C SER A 133 2.51 16.32 8.38
N ILE A 134 1.84 17.18 7.60
CA ILE A 134 0.39 17.17 7.41
C ILE A 134 -0.05 15.89 6.67
N VAL A 135 0.60 15.59 5.55
CA VAL A 135 0.30 14.38 4.76
C VAL A 135 0.59 13.11 5.55
N SER A 136 1.72 13.06 6.27
CA SER A 136 2.11 11.94 7.14
C SER A 136 1.08 11.72 8.25
N GLN A 137 0.53 12.78 8.84
CA GLN A 137 -0.53 12.67 9.84
C GLN A 137 -1.83 12.09 9.24
N LEU A 138 -2.19 12.50 8.03
CA LEU A 138 -3.34 11.93 7.29
C LEU A 138 -3.12 10.44 6.96
N THR A 139 -1.89 10.04 6.61
CA THR A 139 -1.52 8.63 6.41
C THR A 139 -1.75 7.81 7.67
N LEU A 140 -1.24 8.29 8.82
CA LEU A 140 -1.39 7.61 10.11
C LEU A 140 -2.86 7.48 10.53
N PHE A 141 -3.65 8.54 10.34
CA PHE A 141 -5.09 8.51 10.62
C PHE A 141 -5.84 7.52 9.71
N SER A 142 -5.48 7.46 8.42
CA SER A 142 -6.08 6.51 7.49
C SER A 142 -5.67 5.06 7.82
N LEU A 143 -4.44 4.84 8.30
CA LEU A 143 -3.93 3.53 8.71
C LEU A 143 -4.68 3.00 9.95
N ILE A 144 -4.87 3.84 10.98
CA ILE A 144 -5.63 3.42 12.17
C ILE A 144 -7.09 3.14 11.82
N LEU A 145 -7.73 3.97 11.00
CA LEU A 145 -9.10 3.71 10.53
C LEU A 145 -9.20 2.38 9.77
N LYS A 146 -8.25 2.10 8.87
CA LYS A 146 -8.21 0.82 8.15
C LYS A 146 -8.02 -0.37 9.10
N SER A 147 -7.18 -0.23 10.14
CA SER A 147 -6.99 -1.29 11.14
C SER A 147 -8.25 -1.56 11.97
N LEU A 148 -9.00 -0.51 12.32
CA LEU A 148 -10.27 -0.62 13.03
C LEU A 148 -11.36 -1.26 12.16
N GLN A 149 -11.41 -0.94 10.86
CA GLN A 149 -12.31 -1.59 9.90
C GLN A 149 -12.07 -3.10 9.78
N ILE A 150 -10.81 -3.53 9.87
CA ILE A 150 -10.44 -4.96 9.85
C ILE A 150 -10.85 -5.66 11.15
N LEU A 151 -10.79 -4.96 12.29
CA LEU A 151 -11.15 -5.54 13.59
C LEU A 151 -12.67 -5.57 13.82
N VAL A 152 -13.37 -4.54 13.37
CA VAL A 152 -14.80 -4.30 13.64
C VAL A 152 -15.59 -4.29 12.34
N ASP A 153 -16.18 -5.43 12.01
CA ASP A 153 -16.91 -5.64 10.74
C ASP A 153 -18.05 -4.64 10.53
N PHE A 154 -18.70 -4.16 11.59
CA PHE A 154 -19.75 -3.14 11.52
C PHE A 154 -19.28 -1.79 10.98
N LEU A 155 -18.00 -1.44 11.18
CA LEU A 155 -17.44 -0.18 10.67
C LEU A 155 -17.18 -0.23 9.15
N MET A 156 -17.33 -1.42 8.54
CA MET A 156 -16.93 -1.68 7.16
C MET A 156 -18.06 -1.43 6.17
N ASN A 157 -18.18 -0.16 5.78
CA ASN A 157 -19.06 0.30 4.70
C ASN A 157 -18.31 0.34 3.35
N ASP A 158 -18.98 0.05 2.24
CA ASP A 158 -18.36 0.04 0.90
C ASP A 158 -17.69 1.38 0.56
N ILE A 159 -18.40 2.49 0.80
CA ILE A 159 -17.88 3.85 0.59
C ILE A 159 -16.67 4.14 1.48
N LEU A 160 -16.73 3.74 2.77
CA LEU A 160 -15.61 3.97 3.70
C LEU A 160 -14.39 3.12 3.37
N CYS A 161 -14.58 1.88 2.89
CA CYS A 161 -13.49 1.01 2.44
C CYS A 161 -12.76 1.65 1.25
N LYS A 162 -13.51 2.13 0.26
CA LYS A 162 -12.99 2.85 -0.92
C LYS A 162 -12.20 4.09 -0.50
N ILE A 163 -12.82 4.99 0.27
CA ILE A 163 -12.21 6.27 0.67
C ILE A 163 -10.97 6.05 1.55
N VAL A 164 -11.06 5.22 2.59
CA VAL A 164 -9.94 5.02 3.53
C VAL A 164 -8.76 4.34 2.84
N SER A 165 -9.02 3.32 2.01
CA SER A 165 -7.95 2.64 1.28
C SER A 165 -7.29 3.57 0.26
N TYR A 166 -8.08 4.33 -0.50
CA TYR A 166 -7.59 5.34 -1.44
C TYR A 166 -6.77 6.43 -0.75
N MET A 167 -7.28 7.01 0.34
CA MET A 167 -6.60 8.05 1.10
C MET A 167 -5.26 7.56 1.65
N LEU A 168 -5.23 6.35 2.23
CA LEU A 168 -3.99 5.73 2.71
C LEU A 168 -2.97 5.55 1.56
N SER A 169 -3.45 5.08 0.41
CA SER A 169 -2.65 4.82 -0.80
C SER A 169 -1.97 6.10 -1.33
N ILE A 170 -2.73 7.19 -1.48
CA ILE A 170 -2.20 8.46 -2.00
C ILE A 170 -1.33 9.18 -1.00
N THR A 171 -1.74 9.26 0.26
CA THR A 171 -0.98 9.97 1.28
C THR A 171 0.41 9.35 1.50
N MET A 172 0.53 8.02 1.39
CA MET A 172 1.83 7.34 1.35
C MET A 172 2.68 7.76 0.14
N ARG A 173 2.13 7.73 -1.09
CA ARG A 173 2.88 8.12 -2.30
C ARG A 173 3.29 9.60 -2.24
N CYS A 174 2.40 10.49 -1.82
CA CYS A 174 2.70 11.91 -1.62
C CYS A 174 3.85 12.11 -0.61
N SER A 175 3.86 11.35 0.48
CA SER A 175 4.92 11.39 1.48
C SER A 175 6.30 11.08 0.88
N PHE A 176 6.40 10.06 0.01
CA PHE A 176 7.67 9.71 -0.65
C PHE A 176 8.17 10.80 -1.59
N TRP A 177 7.29 11.43 -2.35
CA TRP A 177 7.66 12.52 -3.26
C TRP A 177 8.08 13.78 -2.49
N LEU A 178 7.36 14.16 -1.43
CA LEU A 178 7.73 15.32 -0.61
C LEU A 178 9.10 15.14 0.03
N ILE A 179 9.42 13.94 0.56
CA ILE A 179 10.77 13.64 1.06
C ILE A 179 11.82 13.72 -0.06
N SER A 180 11.49 13.26 -1.27
CA SER A 180 12.40 13.31 -2.42
C SER A 180 12.73 14.76 -2.81
N TRP A 181 11.73 15.66 -2.78
CA TRP A 181 11.96 17.09 -2.99
C TRP A 181 12.89 17.69 -1.93
N VAL A 182 12.72 17.32 -0.66
CA VAL A 182 13.64 17.73 0.42
C VAL A 182 15.08 17.29 0.10
N ALA A 183 15.27 16.05 -0.35
CA ALA A 183 16.58 15.50 -0.68
C ALA A 183 17.23 16.26 -1.85
N ILE A 184 16.47 16.51 -2.93
CA ILE A 184 16.92 17.28 -4.10
C ILE A 184 17.34 18.70 -3.69
N VAL A 185 16.50 19.41 -2.94
CA VAL A 185 16.79 20.78 -2.51
C VAL A 185 18.03 20.84 -1.62
N ARG A 186 18.20 19.89 -0.70
CA ARG A 186 19.38 19.83 0.18
C ARG A 186 20.68 19.68 -0.61
N VAL A 187 20.72 18.79 -1.59
CA VAL A 187 21.87 18.65 -2.49
C VAL A 187 22.05 19.93 -3.31
N GLY A 188 20.96 20.48 -3.83
CA GLY A 188 20.95 21.73 -4.59
C GLY A 188 21.57 22.91 -3.85
N PHE A 189 21.30 23.07 -2.54
CA PHE A 189 21.90 24.15 -1.75
C PHE A 189 23.42 24.03 -1.60
N ILE A 190 23.97 22.81 -1.58
CA ILE A 190 25.41 22.60 -1.49
C ILE A 190 26.07 22.83 -2.85
N LEU A 191 25.46 22.35 -3.94
CA LEU A 191 26.01 22.49 -5.29
C LEU A 191 25.85 23.91 -5.86
N PHE A 192 24.75 24.58 -5.54
CA PHE A 192 24.37 25.89 -6.10
C PHE A 192 23.92 26.88 -5.00
N PRO A 193 24.83 27.33 -4.12
CA PRO A 193 24.50 28.15 -2.95
C PRO A 193 23.89 29.52 -3.29
N PHE A 194 24.15 30.02 -4.50
CA PHE A 194 23.67 31.32 -4.99
C PHE A 194 22.37 31.23 -5.80
N SER A 195 21.80 30.04 -5.99
CA SER A 195 20.53 29.90 -6.73
C SER A 195 19.38 30.55 -5.95
N SER A 196 18.80 31.61 -6.54
CA SER A 196 17.63 32.30 -6.00
C SER A 196 16.37 31.44 -6.08
N SER A 197 16.26 30.57 -7.10
CA SER A 197 15.13 29.66 -7.29
C SER A 197 15.00 28.66 -6.14
N LEU A 198 16.10 28.07 -5.67
CA LEU A 198 16.08 27.12 -4.55
C LEU A 198 15.64 27.76 -3.22
N LYS A 199 15.80 29.08 -3.08
CA LYS A 199 15.37 29.84 -1.90
C LYS A 199 13.95 30.38 -2.03
N ASN A 200 13.30 30.22 -3.19
CA ASN A 200 11.97 30.75 -3.45
C ASN A 200 10.88 29.91 -2.77
N VAL A 201 10.37 30.44 -1.66
CA VAL A 201 9.29 29.88 -0.85
C VAL A 201 7.97 29.73 -1.63
N GLN A 202 7.60 30.69 -2.47
CA GLN A 202 6.34 30.63 -3.21
C GLN A 202 6.36 29.48 -4.23
N PHE A 203 7.47 29.34 -4.95
CA PHE A 203 7.65 28.26 -5.91
C PHE A 203 7.59 26.88 -5.23
N THR A 204 8.12 26.78 -4.01
CA THR A 204 8.07 25.57 -3.17
C THR A 204 6.64 25.17 -2.81
N ILE A 205 5.81 26.14 -2.40
CA ILE A 205 4.40 25.90 -2.09
C ILE A 205 3.66 25.40 -3.33
N ILE A 206 3.88 26.06 -4.49
CA ILE A 206 3.25 25.68 -5.77
C ILE A 206 3.64 24.24 -6.15
N ILE A 207 4.93 23.90 -6.12
CA ILE A 207 5.39 22.53 -6.42
C ILE A 207 4.75 21.52 -5.47
N SER A 208 4.71 21.83 -4.17
CA SER A 208 4.11 20.93 -3.18
C SER A 208 2.65 20.62 -3.51
N PHE A 209 1.82 21.65 -3.74
CA PHE A 209 0.42 21.44 -4.14
C PHE A 209 0.27 20.70 -5.46
N LEU A 210 1.06 21.07 -6.47
CA LEU A 210 1.04 20.43 -7.79
C LEU A 210 1.38 18.93 -7.67
N THR A 211 2.34 18.56 -6.82
CA THR A 211 2.69 17.15 -6.59
C THR A 211 1.54 16.37 -5.95
N LEU A 212 0.84 16.95 -4.97
CA LEU A 212 -0.32 16.31 -4.34
C LEU A 212 -1.44 16.09 -5.35
N ILE A 213 -1.73 17.10 -6.18
CA ILE A 213 -2.80 17.04 -7.19
C ILE A 213 -2.47 16.00 -8.26
N ILE A 214 -1.25 16.00 -8.81
CA ILE A 214 -0.84 15.04 -9.85
C ILE A 214 -0.94 13.61 -9.33
N ILE A 215 -0.43 13.34 -8.12
CA ILE A 215 -0.48 11.98 -7.53
C ILE A 215 -1.93 11.55 -7.30
N ALA A 216 -2.79 12.45 -6.81
CA ALA A 216 -4.20 12.16 -6.60
C ALA A 216 -4.92 11.82 -7.93
N ILE A 217 -4.68 12.60 -8.98
CA ILE A 217 -5.30 12.38 -10.29
C ILE A 217 -4.81 11.08 -10.92
N MET A 218 -3.50 10.80 -10.91
CA MET A 218 -2.95 9.57 -11.51
C MET A 218 -3.54 8.29 -10.88
N ASN A 219 -3.79 8.31 -9.57
CA ASN A 219 -4.27 7.14 -8.84
C ASN A 219 -5.81 7.15 -8.64
N ILE A 220 -6.55 8.06 -9.27
CA ILE A 220 -8.02 8.18 -9.12
C ILE A 220 -8.76 6.89 -9.46
N HIS A 221 -8.21 6.10 -10.38
CA HIS A 221 -8.76 4.82 -10.81
C HIS A 221 -8.89 3.83 -9.63
N GLU A 222 -8.02 3.89 -8.63
CA GLU A 222 -8.10 3.03 -7.44
C GLU A 222 -9.45 3.16 -6.71
N LEU A 223 -10.03 4.37 -6.66
CA LEU A 223 -11.31 4.64 -5.97
C LEU A 223 -12.47 3.80 -6.55
N TYR A 224 -12.42 3.49 -7.85
CA TYR A 224 -13.44 2.71 -8.54
C TYR A 224 -13.28 1.20 -8.30
N PHE A 225 -12.04 0.70 -8.24
CA PHE A 225 -11.75 -0.73 -8.20
C PHE A 225 -11.62 -1.33 -6.79
N TYR A 226 -11.60 -0.50 -5.74
CA TYR A 226 -11.77 -0.99 -4.37
C TYR A 226 -13.21 -1.49 -4.17
N LEU A 227 -13.34 -2.71 -3.64
CA LEU A 227 -14.60 -3.36 -3.35
C LEU A 227 -14.53 -3.96 -1.94
N LYS A 228 -15.65 -3.96 -1.22
CA LYS A 228 -15.79 -4.77 0.01
C LYS A 228 -15.79 -6.26 -0.38
N ASP A 229 -14.99 -7.08 0.33
CA ASP A 229 -14.96 -8.53 0.11
C ASP A 229 -16.36 -9.13 0.37
N PRO A 230 -16.97 -9.81 -0.61
CA PRO A 230 -18.26 -10.48 -0.43
C PRO A 230 -18.17 -11.77 0.41
N GLY A 231 -16.96 -12.23 0.77
CA GLY A 231 -16.73 -13.38 1.63
C GLY A 231 -17.07 -13.14 3.11
N THR A 232 -16.72 -14.11 3.96
CA THR A 232 -16.96 -14.06 5.41
C THR A 232 -16.01 -13.12 6.17
N GLN A 233 -15.06 -12.49 5.48
CA GLN A 233 -14.06 -11.62 6.09
C GLN A 233 -14.29 -10.16 5.68
N SER A 234 -14.28 -9.27 6.66
CA SER A 234 -14.31 -7.81 6.48
C SER A 234 -12.97 -7.28 5.92
N ALA A 235 -12.75 -7.45 4.62
CA ALA A 235 -11.59 -6.91 3.92
C ALA A 235 -12.00 -5.96 2.79
N CYS A 236 -11.13 -5.01 2.46
CA CYS A 236 -11.28 -4.12 1.32
C CYS A 236 -10.30 -4.58 0.24
N ILE A 237 -10.82 -5.18 -0.82
CA ILE A 237 -10.05 -5.83 -1.88
C ILE A 237 -10.06 -4.99 -3.15
N VAL A 238 -9.03 -5.14 -3.97
CA VAL A 238 -8.96 -4.51 -5.30
C VAL A 238 -9.22 -5.54 -6.38
N SER A 239 -10.13 -5.25 -7.31
CA SER A 239 -10.42 -6.11 -8.45
C SER A 239 -10.22 -5.35 -9.75
N TYR A 240 -8.98 -5.23 -10.20
CA TYR A 240 -8.64 -4.56 -11.45
C TYR A 240 -8.96 -5.41 -12.69
N SER A 241 -9.32 -4.77 -13.80
CA SER A 241 -9.27 -5.40 -15.12
C SER A 241 -7.81 -5.63 -15.55
N SER A 242 -7.58 -6.50 -16.53
CA SER A 242 -6.21 -6.86 -16.98
C SER A 242 -5.35 -5.64 -17.37
N PHE A 243 -5.93 -4.70 -18.12
CA PHE A 243 -5.25 -3.47 -18.52
C PHE A 243 -4.90 -2.58 -17.31
N VAL A 244 -5.88 -2.35 -16.42
CA VAL A 244 -5.70 -1.49 -15.25
C VAL A 244 -4.71 -2.12 -14.25
N SER A 245 -4.71 -3.45 -14.12
CA SER A 245 -3.75 -4.17 -13.28
C SER A 245 -2.30 -3.95 -13.73
N SER A 246 -2.05 -3.92 -15.04
CA SER A 246 -0.70 -3.64 -15.56
C SER A 246 -0.30 -2.18 -15.36
N TYR A 247 -1.24 -1.26 -15.55
CA TYR A 247 -1.04 0.16 -15.27
C TYR A 247 -0.69 0.41 -13.80
N GLU A 248 -1.48 -0.15 -12.88
CA GLU A 248 -1.27 0.00 -11.44
C GLU A 248 0.07 -0.57 -11.01
N ARG A 249 0.41 -1.79 -11.46
CA ARG A 249 1.72 -2.40 -11.15
C ARG A 249 2.88 -1.51 -11.60
N THR A 250 2.79 -0.92 -12.79
CA THR A 250 3.81 -0.01 -13.31
C THR A 250 3.88 1.27 -12.47
N THR A 251 2.72 1.84 -12.15
CA THR A 251 2.59 3.07 -11.34
C THR A 251 3.16 2.89 -9.93
N VAL A 252 2.86 1.78 -9.26
CA VAL A 252 3.42 1.43 -7.95
C VAL A 252 4.95 1.31 -8.01
N VAL A 253 5.48 0.58 -8.99
CA VAL A 253 6.93 0.41 -9.16
C VAL A 253 7.62 1.76 -9.36
N ILE A 254 7.06 2.63 -10.21
CA ILE A 254 7.60 3.97 -10.48
C ILE A 254 7.60 4.83 -9.21
N HIS A 255 6.46 4.91 -8.52
CA HIS A 255 6.30 5.76 -7.34
C HIS A 255 7.07 5.28 -6.12
N TYR A 256 7.52 4.02 -6.10
CA TYR A 256 8.42 3.52 -5.06
C TYR A 256 9.90 3.68 -5.46
N THR A 257 10.24 3.23 -6.67
CA THR A 257 11.64 3.12 -7.13
C THR A 257 12.26 4.49 -7.40
N ILE A 258 11.52 5.44 -7.99
CA ILE A 258 12.06 6.78 -8.28
C ILE A 258 12.37 7.55 -7.00
N PRO A 259 11.43 7.73 -6.05
CA PRO A 259 11.74 8.36 -4.76
C PRO A 259 12.88 7.69 -3.99
N PHE A 260 12.91 6.35 -3.98
CA PHE A 260 13.98 5.59 -3.34
C PHE A 260 15.36 5.88 -3.96
N SER A 261 15.42 5.91 -5.30
CA SER A 261 16.66 6.18 -6.04
C SER A 261 17.14 7.61 -5.79
N ILE A 262 16.24 8.59 -5.81
CA ILE A 262 16.54 10.00 -5.49
C ILE A 262 17.14 10.09 -4.09
N GLN A 263 16.47 9.52 -3.08
CA GLN A 263 16.95 9.58 -1.70
C GLN A 263 18.33 8.95 -1.54
N THR A 264 18.56 7.78 -2.12
CA THR A 264 19.84 7.07 -2.03
C THR A 264 20.97 7.87 -2.67
N LEU A 265 20.75 8.39 -3.87
CA LEU A 265 21.73 9.22 -4.57
C LEU A 265 22.01 10.54 -3.83
N SER A 266 20.95 11.19 -3.32
CA SER A 266 21.09 12.42 -2.56
C SER A 266 21.89 12.22 -1.28
N VAL A 267 21.55 11.20 -0.46
CA VAL A 267 22.27 10.92 0.79
C VAL A 267 23.73 10.57 0.52
N THR A 268 24.00 9.73 -0.49
CA THR A 268 25.37 9.37 -0.89
C THR A 268 26.17 10.61 -1.28
N THR A 269 25.57 11.50 -2.08
CA THR A 269 26.20 12.77 -2.49
C THR A 269 26.49 13.67 -1.29
N LEU A 270 25.53 13.81 -0.36
CA LEU A 270 25.70 14.61 0.85
C LEU A 270 26.85 14.10 1.73
N ILE A 271 26.96 12.78 1.91
CA ILE A 271 28.03 12.15 2.70
C ILE A 271 29.39 12.40 2.06
N ILE A 272 29.52 12.21 0.74
CA ILE A 272 30.79 12.43 0.01
C ILE A 272 31.21 13.90 0.10
N LEU A 273 30.27 14.84 -0.09
CA LEU A 273 30.56 16.27 0.00
C LEU A 273 30.97 16.68 1.42
N ALA A 274 30.31 16.15 2.45
CA ALA A 274 30.67 16.39 3.85
C ALA A 274 32.03 15.79 4.22
N ALA A 275 32.38 14.62 3.69
CA ALA A 275 33.70 14.01 3.91
C ALA A 275 34.82 14.84 3.23
N ARG A 276 34.59 15.29 1.99
CA ARG A 276 35.55 16.13 1.25
C ARG A 276 35.76 17.50 1.91
N SER A 277 34.71 18.13 2.42
CA SER A 277 34.84 19.43 3.10
C SER A 277 35.68 19.31 4.38
N ARG A 278 35.47 18.25 5.17
CA ARG A 278 36.26 17.97 6.38
C ARG A 278 37.73 17.65 6.07
N SER A 279 38.00 16.89 5.01
CA SER A 279 39.37 16.61 4.56
C SER A 279 40.11 17.88 4.12
N ARG A 280 39.45 18.79 3.40
CA ARG A 280 40.06 20.08 3.02
C ARG A 280 40.35 20.97 4.24
N ALA A 281 39.47 20.97 5.24
CA ALA A 281 39.65 21.75 6.46
C ALA A 281 40.82 21.22 7.33
N THR A 282 41.09 19.92 7.30
CA THR A 282 42.17 19.30 8.08
C THR A 282 43.55 19.41 7.40
N ASN A 283 43.61 19.42 6.06
CA ASN A 283 44.86 19.64 5.31
C ASN A 283 45.33 21.10 5.26
N HIS A 284 44.57 22.04 5.81
CA HIS A 284 44.94 23.47 5.91
C HIS A 284 45.51 23.85 7.29
N PHE A 285 45.68 22.87 8.18
CA PHE A 285 46.44 22.96 9.43
C PHE A 285 47.72 22.12 9.30
#